data_AF-A0A922DM63-F1
#
_entry.id   AF-A0A922DM63-F1
#
_cell.length_a   1.000
_cell.length_b   1.000
_cell.length_c   1.000
_cell.angle_alpha   90.00
_cell.angle_beta   90.00
_cell.angle_gamma   90.00
#
_symmetry.space_group_name_H-M   'P 1'
#
loop_
_entity.id
_entity.type
_entity.pdbx_description
1 polymer ?
#
loop_
_entity_poly.entity_id
_entity_poly.type
_entity_poly.pdbx_seq_one_letter_code
_entity_poly.pdbx_strand_id
1 'polypeptide(L)'
;MNSWISAVSLSLVFLLCTNFSLVHSSTIGVGYISRLLELQDRERAPPLLQVAAARAVLRRLLPSHFSSFDFQIVSKKCGGESCFMIKNNPSFIRLGDPEILIAGFTGVEILAGLHWYLKHQCGSHISWDKTGGAQLFSVPRAGLLPRVNDTGILVQRPIPWSYYQNAATSSYSFAWWDWKRWEKEIDWMALQGINLPLAFTGQEAIWQKVFHFERFKLMSSRIVKTDLDDFFGGPAFLAWSRMGNLHVWGGPLPQSWLDQQLILQKKILFRMYELGMTPVLPAFSGNVPVALKYIFPSAKITRLGNWPIKSDLKWCCTYLLDATDSLFIEIGRAFINQQLKEYGRTSHIYNCDTFDENTPPVDDPDYISSLGGTIFRGMQSGDNDAIWLMQGWLFSYDPFWRPSQMKHIISLTHPWVAQVVKVNLCARAQIHRHFYTVPVGKLVVLDLFAEVKPLWITSEQFYAVPYIWKNVYNSIKKNEFYASYLKLVQQVDLLGKTLKTTLNRFSWCMLHNFAGNVEMYGILDAIAPGPVDASKSEKSTMANVGVGMSMEGIEQNPVVYELMSEMAFQHNKVDVKSWIHVHSTRRYGRS
;
A
#
# COMPACT_ATOMS: atom_id res chain seq x y z
N MET A 1 44.98 -66.79 19.16
CA MET A 1 46.29 -66.10 19.05
C MET A 1 46.12 -64.80 18.26
N ASN A 2 47.07 -63.89 18.43
CA ASN A 2 47.29 -62.57 17.80
C ASN A 2 46.66 -62.39 16.40
N SER A 3 45.95 -61.31 16.01
CA SER A 3 46.04 -59.84 16.26
C SER A 3 46.93 -59.05 15.27
N TRP A 4 46.43 -57.88 14.84
CA TRP A 4 47.02 -56.85 13.94
C TRP A 4 47.15 -57.18 12.42
N ILE A 5 47.14 -56.21 11.47
CA ILE A 5 46.26 -55.03 11.29
C ILE A 5 46.29 -54.47 9.83
N SER A 6 45.18 -53.86 9.38
CA SER A 6 44.98 -52.84 8.30
C SER A 6 45.70 -52.87 6.93
N ALA A 7 44.89 -53.03 5.87
CA ALA A 7 44.80 -52.14 4.67
C ALA A 7 43.42 -52.39 4.00
N VAL A 8 42.49 -51.45 3.75
CA VAL A 8 42.52 -50.11 3.13
C VAL A 8 42.82 -50.18 1.62
N SER A 9 41.89 -49.84 0.69
CA SER A 9 40.47 -49.46 0.81
C SER A 9 39.74 -49.53 -0.55
N LEU A 10 38.45 -49.90 -0.59
CA LEU A 10 37.54 -49.60 -1.71
C LEU A 10 36.03 -49.88 -1.40
N SER A 11 35.50 -49.23 -0.37
CA SER A 11 34.07 -49.36 0.00
C SER A 11 33.21 -48.30 -0.70
N LEU A 12 32.68 -48.62 -1.88
CA LEU A 12 31.75 -47.73 -2.60
C LEU A 12 30.32 -47.96 -2.09
N VAL A 13 29.79 -46.99 -1.35
CA VAL A 13 28.62 -47.15 -0.47
C VAL A 13 27.31 -47.11 -1.25
N PHE A 14 26.58 -48.23 -1.25
CA PHE A 14 25.14 -48.26 -1.51
C PHE A 14 24.38 -47.79 -0.26
N LEU A 15 23.91 -46.54 -0.23
CA LEU A 15 22.98 -46.05 0.78
C LEU A 15 21.75 -45.38 0.17
N LEU A 16 20.68 -46.17 0.09
CA LEU A 16 19.26 -45.78 0.21
C LEU A 16 18.95 -44.29 -0.06
N CYS A 17 18.71 -43.94 -1.32
CA CYS A 17 17.98 -42.72 -1.70
C CYS A 17 16.50 -42.85 -1.30
N THR A 18 16.22 -42.77 0.00
CA THR A 18 14.85 -42.60 0.51
C THR A 18 14.39 -41.19 0.17
N ASN A 19 13.44 -41.08 -0.76
CA ASN A 19 12.89 -39.81 -1.22
C ASN A 19 12.02 -39.15 -0.14
N PHE A 20 12.64 -38.59 0.88
CA PHE A 20 12.03 -37.55 1.71
C PHE A 20 11.73 -36.36 0.83
N SER A 21 10.48 -36.30 0.36
CA SER A 21 9.92 -35.18 -0.39
C SER A 21 9.75 -33.99 0.57
N LEU A 22 10.87 -33.33 0.88
CA LEU A 22 10.91 -32.08 1.63
C LEU A 22 10.19 -31.02 0.82
N VAL A 23 8.90 -30.84 1.12
CA VAL A 23 8.04 -29.79 0.56
C VAL A 23 8.59 -28.44 0.99
N HIS A 24 9.54 -27.92 0.22
CA HIS A 24 10.01 -26.55 0.33
C HIS A 24 8.89 -25.63 -0.15
N SER A 25 8.03 -25.25 0.79
CA SER A 25 7.18 -24.07 0.65
C SER A 25 8.03 -22.87 0.24
N SER A 26 7.46 -21.97 -0.56
CA SER A 26 8.14 -20.85 -1.21
C SER A 26 8.46 -19.70 -0.23
N THR A 27 9.20 -20.00 0.84
CA THR A 27 9.54 -19.10 1.96
C THR A 27 10.60 -18.04 1.63
N ILE A 28 11.21 -18.09 0.45
CA ILE A 28 12.35 -17.23 0.08
C ILE A 28 11.96 -15.74 0.05
N GLY A 29 10.72 -15.40 -0.34
CA GLY A 29 10.20 -14.03 -0.27
C GLY A 29 9.93 -13.55 1.17
N VAL A 30 9.54 -14.47 2.06
CA VAL A 30 9.18 -14.16 3.45
C VAL A 30 10.38 -13.63 4.24
N GLY A 31 11.53 -14.31 4.14
CA GLY A 31 12.75 -13.91 4.85
C GLY A 31 13.29 -12.53 4.48
N TYR A 32 12.92 -11.98 3.32
CA TYR A 32 13.30 -10.62 2.94
C TYR A 32 12.40 -9.55 3.59
N ILE A 33 11.09 -9.82 3.69
CA ILE A 33 10.16 -8.94 4.42
C ILE A 33 10.58 -8.87 5.89
N SER A 34 11.01 -9.98 6.50
CA SER A 34 11.56 -9.99 7.87
C SER A 34 12.69 -8.97 8.06
N ARG A 35 13.67 -8.90 7.14
CA ARG A 35 14.74 -7.88 7.19
C ARG A 35 14.18 -6.45 7.14
N LEU A 36 13.15 -6.18 6.35
CA LEU A 36 12.57 -4.84 6.31
C LEU A 36 11.84 -4.51 7.62
N LEU A 37 11.16 -5.50 8.23
CA LEU A 37 10.54 -5.33 9.54
C LEU A 37 11.59 -5.08 10.63
N GLU A 38 12.75 -5.74 10.58
CA GLU A 38 13.89 -5.45 11.46
C GLU A 38 14.45 -4.03 11.27
N LEU A 39 14.50 -3.53 10.03
CA LEU A 39 14.89 -2.14 9.73
C LEU A 39 13.87 -1.14 10.28
N GLN A 40 12.56 -1.40 10.09
CA GLN A 40 11.48 -0.61 10.66
C GLN A 40 11.54 -0.62 12.21
N ASP A 41 11.75 -1.79 12.82
CA ASP A 41 11.87 -1.95 14.28
C ASP A 41 13.08 -1.23 14.88
N ARG A 42 14.16 -1.08 14.09
CA ARG A 42 15.38 -0.33 14.45
C ARG A 42 15.21 1.18 14.31
N GLU A 43 14.55 1.64 13.24
CA GLU A 43 14.51 3.07 12.87
C GLU A 43 13.22 3.79 13.28
N ARG A 44 12.25 3.09 13.90
CA ARG A 44 11.04 3.67 14.49
C ARG A 44 11.31 4.65 15.64
N ALA A 45 10.34 5.52 15.91
CA ALA A 45 10.37 6.48 17.01
C ALA A 45 10.68 5.83 18.39
N PRO A 46 11.42 6.51 19.28
CA PRO A 46 11.66 6.01 20.63
C PRO A 46 10.37 5.74 21.41
N PRO A 47 10.33 4.73 22.31
CA PRO A 47 9.15 4.38 23.09
C PRO A 47 8.43 5.55 23.79
N LEU A 48 9.19 6.49 24.37
CA LEU A 48 8.64 7.67 25.04
C LEU A 48 7.94 8.64 24.08
N LEU A 49 8.44 8.77 22.85
CA LEU A 49 7.80 9.60 21.81
C LEU A 49 6.48 8.95 21.35
N GLN A 50 6.47 7.62 21.16
CA GLN A 50 5.25 6.90 20.79
C GLN A 50 4.15 6.96 21.88
N VAL A 51 4.53 6.84 23.16
CA VAL A 51 3.59 7.04 24.28
C VAL A 51 3.09 8.49 24.35
N ALA A 52 3.96 9.48 24.11
CA ALA A 52 3.56 10.90 24.10
C ALA A 52 2.58 11.21 22.95
N ALA A 53 2.85 10.69 21.75
CA ALA A 53 1.99 10.82 20.58
C ALA A 53 0.63 10.15 20.81
N ALA A 54 0.60 8.91 21.32
CA ALA A 54 -0.64 8.22 21.65
C ALA A 54 -1.46 8.97 22.73
N ARG A 55 -0.81 9.50 23.77
CA ARG A 55 -1.47 10.37 24.77
C ARG A 55 -1.99 11.67 24.14
N ALA A 56 -1.34 12.23 23.12
CA ALA A 56 -1.86 13.39 22.40
C ALA A 56 -3.11 13.07 21.57
N VAL A 57 -3.19 11.88 20.94
CA VAL A 57 -4.41 11.38 20.28
C VAL A 57 -5.54 11.21 21.29
N LEU A 58 -5.30 10.54 22.43
CA LEU A 58 -6.28 10.41 23.52
C LEU A 58 -6.79 11.77 23.98
N ARG A 59 -5.92 12.77 24.14
CA ARG A 59 -6.30 14.14 24.54
C ARG A 59 -7.20 14.84 23.52
N ARG A 60 -7.03 14.58 22.21
CA ARG A 60 -7.90 15.14 21.15
C ARG A 60 -9.22 14.38 21.03
N LEU A 61 -9.20 13.05 21.21
CA LEU A 61 -10.38 12.19 21.09
C LEU A 61 -11.32 12.29 22.31
N LEU A 62 -10.76 12.24 23.52
CA LEU A 62 -11.52 12.03 24.76
C LEU A 62 -10.89 12.83 25.93
N PRO A 63 -10.95 14.17 25.91
CA PRO A 63 -10.17 15.03 26.83
C PRO A 63 -10.43 14.77 28.31
N SER A 64 -11.68 14.45 28.68
CA SER A 64 -12.13 14.21 30.06
C SER A 64 -11.59 12.91 30.68
N HIS A 65 -11.08 11.99 29.86
CA HIS A 65 -10.52 10.70 30.30
C HIS A 65 -9.01 10.62 30.07
N PHE A 66 -8.34 11.75 29.85
CA PHE A 66 -6.90 11.80 29.57
C PHE A 66 -6.05 11.11 30.66
N SER A 67 -6.47 11.19 31.93
CA SER A 67 -5.79 10.52 33.06
C SER A 67 -6.25 9.08 33.29
N SER A 68 -7.39 8.66 32.74
CA SER A 68 -7.96 7.31 32.96
C SER A 68 -7.19 6.17 32.29
N PHE A 69 -6.29 6.49 31.36
CA PHE A 69 -5.53 5.50 30.59
C PHE A 69 -4.02 5.68 30.79
N ASP A 70 -3.33 4.61 31.14
CA ASP A 70 -1.87 4.53 31.00
C ASP A 70 -1.48 3.77 29.72
N PHE A 71 -0.42 4.23 29.06
CA PHE A 71 0.06 3.77 27.75
C PHE A 71 1.52 3.35 27.83
N GLN A 72 1.82 2.13 27.40
CA GLN A 72 3.18 1.54 27.48
C GLN A 72 3.57 0.86 26.17
N ILE A 73 4.83 1.02 25.75
CA ILE A 73 5.39 0.30 24.59
C ILE A 73 6.08 -0.98 25.09
N VAL A 74 5.72 -2.12 24.50
CA VAL A 74 6.38 -3.41 24.79
C VAL A 74 7.48 -3.72 23.77
N SER A 75 8.65 -4.14 24.26
CA SER A 75 9.84 -4.40 23.45
C SER A 75 9.89 -5.80 22.81
N LYS A 76 9.02 -6.71 23.23
CA LYS A 76 8.91 -8.08 22.69
C LYS A 76 7.57 -8.25 21.97
N LYS A 77 7.64 -8.67 20.71
CA LYS A 77 6.46 -9.11 19.93
C LYS A 77 5.80 -10.31 20.61
N CYS A 78 4.48 -10.30 20.73
CA CYS A 78 3.73 -11.34 21.43
C CYS A 78 3.74 -12.65 20.63
N GLY A 79 4.59 -13.60 21.04
CA GLY A 79 4.75 -14.87 20.33
C GLY A 79 5.39 -14.75 18.94
N GLY A 80 6.06 -13.62 18.65
CA GLY A 80 6.59 -13.28 17.33
C GLY A 80 5.86 -12.13 16.64
N GLU A 81 4.57 -11.93 16.96
CA GLU A 81 3.71 -10.95 16.27
C GLU A 81 3.56 -9.59 16.98
N SER A 82 3.30 -8.54 16.20
CA SER A 82 2.85 -7.26 16.73
C SER A 82 1.53 -7.45 17.50
N CYS A 83 1.35 -6.70 18.59
CA CYS A 83 0.22 -6.93 19.50
C CYS A 83 -0.14 -5.70 20.32
N PHE A 84 -1.37 -5.70 20.84
CA PHE A 84 -1.76 -4.90 22.00
C PHE A 84 -2.34 -5.75 23.12
N MET A 85 -2.23 -5.24 24.34
CA MET A 85 -2.78 -5.81 25.57
C MET A 85 -3.54 -4.74 26.32
N ILE A 86 -4.68 -5.11 26.92
CA ILE A 86 -5.51 -4.23 27.73
C ILE A 86 -5.71 -4.89 29.10
N LYS A 87 -5.45 -4.15 30.18
CA LYS A 87 -5.58 -4.64 31.56
C LYS A 87 -6.24 -3.60 32.45
N ASN A 88 -6.89 -4.04 33.51
CA ASN A 88 -7.18 -3.20 34.67
C ASN A 88 -5.83 -2.68 35.19
N ASN A 89 -5.72 -1.38 35.46
CA ASN A 89 -4.46 -0.83 35.96
C ASN A 89 -4.26 -1.24 37.43
N PRO A 90 -3.13 -1.88 37.81
CA PRO A 90 -2.91 -2.31 39.19
C PRO A 90 -2.73 -1.15 40.18
N SER A 91 -2.47 0.07 39.69
CA SER A 91 -2.34 1.28 40.50
C SER A 91 -3.67 2.03 40.69
N PHE A 92 -4.80 1.54 40.15
CA PHE A 92 -6.11 2.16 40.37
C PHE A 92 -6.60 1.90 41.80
N ILE A 93 -6.37 2.86 42.70
CA ILE A 93 -6.75 2.79 44.11
C ILE A 93 -7.75 3.90 44.47
N ARG A 94 -7.73 5.03 43.75
CA ARG A 94 -8.54 6.23 44.01
C ARG A 94 -9.00 6.89 42.70
N LEU A 95 -10.05 7.70 42.81
CA LEU A 95 -10.53 8.54 41.72
C LEU A 95 -9.42 9.52 41.28
N GLY A 96 -8.97 9.41 40.04
CA GLY A 96 -7.88 10.20 39.46
C GLY A 96 -6.61 9.39 39.13
N ASP A 97 -6.46 8.19 39.70
CA ASP A 97 -5.50 7.20 39.20
C ASP A 97 -5.96 6.67 37.82
N PRO A 98 -5.05 6.26 36.92
CA PRO A 98 -5.43 5.61 35.66
C PRO A 98 -6.15 4.28 35.92
N GLU A 99 -7.28 4.07 35.26
CA GLU A 99 -8.17 2.92 35.42
C GLU A 99 -7.73 1.72 34.55
N ILE A 100 -7.29 2.01 33.33
CA ILE A 100 -6.96 1.04 32.30
C ILE A 100 -5.51 1.21 31.86
N LEU A 101 -4.78 0.10 31.74
CA LEU A 101 -3.45 0.03 31.14
C LEU A 101 -3.57 -0.57 29.74
N ILE A 102 -3.12 0.16 28.73
CA ILE A 102 -3.00 -0.33 27.34
C ILE A 102 -1.52 -0.38 26.95
N ALA A 103 -1.05 -1.57 26.63
CA ALA A 103 0.32 -1.81 26.19
C ALA A 103 0.33 -2.25 24.72
N GLY A 104 1.23 -1.72 23.90
CA GLY A 104 1.28 -2.02 22.46
C GLY A 104 2.71 -2.12 21.91
N PHE A 105 2.88 -2.79 20.78
CA PHE A 105 4.19 -2.91 20.15
C PHE A 105 4.68 -1.58 19.53
N THR A 106 3.78 -0.80 18.91
CA THR A 106 3.97 0.60 18.52
C THR A 106 2.84 1.50 19.08
N GLY A 107 2.92 2.81 18.84
CA GLY A 107 1.84 3.76 19.10
C GLY A 107 0.56 3.45 18.32
N VAL A 108 0.67 2.85 17.13
CA VAL A 108 -0.47 2.32 16.36
C VAL A 108 -1.14 1.18 17.12
N GLU A 109 -0.39 0.20 17.67
CA GLU A 109 -1.00 -0.86 18.48
C GLU A 109 -1.63 -0.32 19.78
N ILE A 110 -1.02 0.67 20.44
CA ILE A 110 -1.62 1.32 21.63
C ILE A 110 -2.98 1.94 21.28
N LEU A 111 -3.08 2.64 20.13
CA LEU A 111 -4.31 3.31 19.72
C LEU A 111 -5.35 2.37 19.11
N ALA A 112 -4.94 1.31 18.43
CA ALA A 112 -5.82 0.19 18.07
C ALA A 112 -6.39 -0.48 19.34
N GLY A 113 -5.58 -0.63 20.40
CA GLY A 113 -6.04 -1.09 21.71
C GLY A 113 -7.02 -0.14 22.40
N LEU A 114 -6.78 1.17 22.34
CA LEU A 114 -7.73 2.19 22.82
C LEU A 114 -9.05 2.12 22.07
N HIS A 115 -9.01 2.06 20.73
CA HIS A 115 -10.20 1.93 19.90
C HIS A 115 -10.94 0.61 20.19
N TRP A 116 -10.23 -0.51 20.33
CA TRP A 116 -10.82 -1.79 20.74
C TRP A 116 -11.52 -1.68 22.09
N TYR A 117 -10.89 -1.06 23.08
CA TYR A 117 -11.48 -0.88 24.41
C TYR A 117 -12.77 -0.04 24.35
N LEU A 118 -12.72 1.13 23.70
CA LEU A 118 -13.88 2.00 23.53
C LEU A 118 -15.01 1.29 22.77
N LYS A 119 -14.67 0.51 21.74
CA LYS A 119 -15.62 -0.21 20.89
C LYS A 119 -16.28 -1.41 21.57
N HIS A 120 -15.51 -2.23 22.29
CA HIS A 120 -15.98 -3.51 22.85
C HIS A 120 -16.37 -3.45 24.33
N GLN A 121 -15.84 -2.48 25.11
CA GLN A 121 -16.16 -2.32 26.53
C GLN A 121 -17.08 -1.10 26.77
N CYS A 122 -16.86 0.01 26.05
CA CYS A 122 -17.69 1.23 26.19
C CYS A 122 -18.81 1.37 25.15
N GLY A 123 -18.96 0.41 24.22
CA GLY A 123 -19.98 0.45 23.17
C GLY A 123 -19.88 1.63 22.20
N SER A 124 -18.72 2.27 22.10
CA SER A 124 -18.49 3.50 21.33
C SER A 124 -18.14 3.23 19.86
N HIS A 125 -18.18 4.27 19.03
CA HIS A 125 -17.88 4.18 17.59
C HIS A 125 -17.14 5.43 17.10
N ILE A 126 -16.19 5.29 16.16
CA ILE A 126 -15.36 6.38 15.67
C ILE A 126 -15.36 6.40 14.13
N SER A 127 -15.90 7.48 13.56
CA SER A 127 -16.01 7.71 12.11
C SER A 127 -15.51 9.10 11.73
N TRP A 128 -15.35 9.37 10.43
CA TRP A 128 -15.10 10.72 9.93
C TRP A 128 -16.31 11.64 10.22
N ASP A 129 -16.08 12.94 10.44
CA ASP A 129 -17.14 13.91 10.76
C ASP A 129 -18.28 13.87 9.73
N LYS A 130 -17.93 13.83 8.44
CA LYS A 130 -18.87 13.77 7.29
C LYS A 130 -19.68 12.46 7.22
N THR A 131 -19.24 11.39 7.87
CA THR A 131 -19.99 10.13 8.03
C THR A 131 -20.61 9.99 9.42
N GLY A 132 -20.87 11.12 10.10
CA GLY A 132 -21.56 11.20 11.40
C GLY A 132 -20.63 11.30 12.62
N GLY A 133 -19.31 11.36 12.42
CA GLY A 133 -18.33 11.54 13.49
C GLY A 133 -18.23 10.37 14.47
N ALA A 134 -17.95 10.67 15.73
CA ALA A 134 -17.75 9.66 16.77
C ALA A 134 -18.93 9.65 17.78
N GLN A 135 -19.42 8.45 18.08
CA GLN A 135 -20.33 8.18 19.19
C GLN A 135 -19.45 7.87 20.42
N LEU A 136 -19.33 8.84 21.32
CA LEU A 136 -18.54 8.75 22.56
C LEU A 136 -19.38 8.98 23.84
N PHE A 137 -20.70 9.17 23.73
CA PHE A 137 -21.56 9.40 24.90
C PHE A 137 -21.82 8.13 25.70
N SER A 138 -21.59 6.94 25.11
CA SER A 138 -21.66 5.65 25.79
C SER A 138 -20.44 5.35 26.67
N VAL A 139 -19.36 6.16 26.60
CA VAL A 139 -18.19 6.02 27.49
C VAL A 139 -18.59 6.44 28.92
N PRO A 140 -18.49 5.55 29.92
CA PRO A 140 -18.73 5.92 31.31
C PRO A 140 -17.74 6.99 31.80
N ARG A 141 -18.13 7.76 32.81
CA ARG A 141 -17.25 8.81 33.38
C ARG A 141 -15.96 8.21 33.94
N ALA A 142 -14.88 8.98 33.91
CA ALA A 142 -13.63 8.67 34.62
C ALA A 142 -13.90 8.28 36.08
N GLY A 143 -13.29 7.18 36.51
CA GLY A 143 -13.54 6.47 37.77
C GLY A 143 -14.59 5.35 37.69
N LEU A 144 -15.28 5.19 36.55
CA LEU A 144 -16.34 4.22 36.31
C LEU A 144 -16.15 3.45 34.98
N LEU A 145 -14.96 3.46 34.39
CA LEU A 145 -14.68 2.75 33.14
C LEU A 145 -14.83 1.21 33.31
N PRO A 146 -15.42 0.48 32.34
CA PRO A 146 -15.66 -0.95 32.49
C PRO A 146 -14.38 -1.76 32.63
N ARG A 147 -14.25 -2.52 33.73
CA ARG A 147 -13.11 -3.41 33.95
C ARG A 147 -13.11 -4.57 32.95
N VAL A 148 -11.93 -4.92 32.46
CA VAL A 148 -11.70 -6.16 31.71
C VAL A 148 -11.49 -7.34 32.67
N ASN A 149 -11.54 -8.57 32.17
CA ASN A 149 -11.19 -9.76 32.95
C ASN A 149 -9.75 -9.64 33.52
N ASP A 150 -9.49 -10.21 34.69
CA ASP A 150 -8.19 -10.03 35.38
C ASP A 150 -6.99 -10.69 34.67
N THR A 151 -7.22 -11.61 33.72
CA THR A 151 -6.19 -12.08 32.77
C THR A 151 -5.70 -10.98 31.83
N GLY A 152 -6.47 -9.91 31.67
CA GLY A 152 -6.37 -8.97 30.57
C GLY A 152 -6.93 -9.51 29.25
N ILE A 153 -6.96 -8.63 28.26
CA ILE A 153 -7.15 -8.93 26.85
C ILE A 153 -5.79 -8.88 26.15
N LEU A 154 -5.52 -9.82 25.25
CA LEU A 154 -4.39 -9.81 24.32
C LEU A 154 -4.94 -9.95 22.90
N VAL A 155 -4.54 -9.05 22.01
CA VAL A 155 -4.82 -9.15 20.57
C VAL A 155 -3.50 -9.16 19.82
N GLN A 156 -3.21 -10.29 19.17
CA GLN A 156 -2.10 -10.43 18.24
C GLN A 156 -2.55 -10.07 16.83
N ARG A 157 -1.71 -9.34 16.11
CA ARG A 157 -1.94 -8.90 14.74
C ARG A 157 -1.34 -9.95 13.78
N PRO A 158 -2.14 -10.74 13.03
CA PRO A 158 -1.64 -11.89 12.25
C PRO A 158 -0.84 -11.54 10.98
N ILE A 159 -0.58 -10.26 10.73
CA ILE A 159 0.05 -9.74 9.51
C ILE A 159 0.81 -8.44 9.83
N PRO A 160 2.00 -8.18 9.25
CA PRO A 160 2.79 -7.02 9.66
C PRO A 160 2.17 -5.67 9.24
N TRP A 161 1.64 -5.51 8.02
CA TRP A 161 1.18 -4.21 7.52
C TRP A 161 -0.34 -4.07 7.34
N SER A 162 -0.84 -2.90 7.72
CA SER A 162 -2.16 -2.34 7.37
C SER A 162 -1.93 -1.11 6.51
N TYR A 163 -2.18 -1.26 5.22
CA TYR A 163 -1.98 -0.22 4.22
C TYR A 163 -3.21 0.68 4.05
N TYR A 164 -2.99 1.96 3.71
CA TYR A 164 -4.06 2.93 3.48
C TYR A 164 -3.78 3.89 2.32
N GLN A 165 -4.86 4.36 1.67
CA GLN A 165 -4.94 5.34 0.56
C GLN A 165 -4.67 4.79 -0.86
N ASN A 166 -4.92 5.61 -1.87
CA ASN A 166 -4.62 5.43 -3.29
C ASN A 166 -3.84 6.65 -3.78
N ALA A 167 -3.13 6.56 -4.90
CA ALA A 167 -2.64 7.74 -5.61
C ALA A 167 -3.80 8.73 -5.89
N ALA A 168 -4.97 8.21 -6.30
CA ALA A 168 -6.18 8.98 -6.57
C ALA A 168 -6.79 9.72 -5.36
N THR A 169 -6.67 9.19 -4.14
CA THR A 169 -7.22 9.83 -2.91
C THR A 169 -6.58 11.19 -2.64
N SER A 170 -5.34 11.36 -3.09
CA SER A 170 -4.63 12.65 -3.02
C SER A 170 -5.30 13.77 -3.83
N SER A 171 -6.09 13.44 -4.86
CA SER A 171 -6.85 14.40 -5.66
C SER A 171 -8.34 14.46 -5.30
N TYR A 172 -9.02 13.32 -5.15
CA TYR A 172 -10.47 13.30 -4.87
C TYR A 172 -10.85 13.65 -3.43
N SER A 173 -9.96 13.44 -2.44
CA SER A 173 -10.25 13.74 -1.03
C SER A 173 -9.28 14.75 -0.45
N PHE A 174 -7.96 14.56 -0.62
CA PHE A 174 -6.96 15.30 0.16
C PHE A 174 -6.52 16.65 -0.46
N ALA A 175 -6.93 16.95 -1.70
CA ALA A 175 -6.44 18.11 -2.46
C ALA A 175 -6.63 19.47 -1.76
N TRP A 176 -7.61 19.60 -0.86
CA TRP A 176 -7.92 20.84 -0.16
C TRP A 176 -7.70 20.75 1.36
N TRP A 177 -6.96 19.74 1.82
CA TRP A 177 -6.75 19.50 3.25
C TRP A 177 -5.63 20.36 3.83
N ASP A 178 -5.93 20.99 4.96
CA ASP A 178 -4.95 21.66 5.80
C ASP A 178 -4.31 20.68 6.81
N TRP A 179 -3.45 21.19 7.69
CA TRP A 179 -2.88 20.39 8.76
C TRP A 179 -3.95 19.85 9.73
N LYS A 180 -5.01 20.61 10.04
CA LYS A 180 -6.05 20.20 11.00
C LYS A 180 -6.85 18.99 10.50
N ARG A 181 -7.16 18.92 9.20
CA ARG A 181 -7.82 17.73 8.60
C ARG A 181 -6.87 16.55 8.48
N TRP A 182 -5.59 16.76 8.14
CA TRP A 182 -4.57 15.70 8.13
C TRP A 182 -4.29 15.13 9.53
N GLU A 183 -4.22 15.96 10.57
CA GLU A 183 -4.07 15.52 11.97
C GLU A 183 -5.22 14.59 12.38
N LYS A 184 -6.47 14.96 12.08
CA LYS A 184 -7.64 14.07 12.28
C LYS A 184 -7.52 12.75 11.52
N GLU A 185 -6.99 12.75 10.29
CA GLU A 185 -6.88 11.52 9.51
C GLU A 185 -5.81 10.58 10.07
N ILE A 186 -4.64 11.09 10.47
CA ILE A 186 -3.57 10.22 11.00
C ILE A 186 -3.93 9.70 12.41
N ASP A 187 -4.66 10.49 13.19
CA ASP A 187 -5.28 10.02 14.45
C ASP A 187 -6.27 8.88 14.18
N TRP A 188 -7.15 9.01 13.17
CA TRP A 188 -8.05 7.94 12.74
C TRP A 188 -7.28 6.71 12.22
N MET A 189 -6.25 6.90 11.39
CA MET A 189 -5.39 5.82 10.90
C MET A 189 -4.84 4.96 12.06
N ALA A 190 -4.30 5.60 13.10
CA ALA A 190 -3.74 4.88 14.25
C ALA A 190 -4.82 4.13 15.05
N LEU A 191 -6.00 4.73 15.25
CA LEU A 191 -7.15 4.05 15.89
C LEU A 191 -7.64 2.85 15.07
N GLN A 192 -7.54 2.91 13.73
CA GLN A 192 -7.84 1.78 12.83
C GLN A 192 -6.67 0.79 12.66
N GLY A 193 -5.57 0.95 13.38
CA GLY A 193 -4.41 0.05 13.28
C GLY A 193 -3.67 0.12 11.95
N ILE A 194 -3.74 1.25 11.22
CA ILE A 194 -2.99 1.51 9.98
C ILE A 194 -1.54 1.88 10.32
N ASN A 195 -0.59 1.19 9.71
CA ASN A 195 0.86 1.41 9.90
C ASN A 195 1.65 1.55 8.58
N LEU A 196 1.03 1.39 7.41
CA LEU A 196 1.64 1.57 6.08
C LEU A 196 0.83 2.53 5.16
N PRO A 197 0.62 3.81 5.54
CA PRO A 197 -0.11 4.78 4.72
C PRO A 197 0.73 5.34 3.55
N LEU A 198 0.09 5.72 2.44
CA LEU A 198 0.74 6.60 1.46
C LEU A 198 1.04 8.00 2.05
N ALA A 199 2.09 8.65 1.56
CA ALA A 199 2.44 10.04 1.88
C ALA A 199 2.92 10.77 0.62
N PHE A 200 1.99 11.13 -0.27
CA PHE A 200 2.26 11.71 -1.59
C PHE A 200 2.21 13.25 -1.66
N THR A 201 1.92 13.91 -0.55
CA THR A 201 1.71 15.36 -0.43
C THR A 201 2.98 16.14 -0.81
N GLY A 202 2.84 17.19 -1.62
CA GLY A 202 3.94 18.12 -1.95
C GLY A 202 5.10 17.55 -2.78
N GLN A 203 4.95 16.37 -3.40
CA GLN A 203 6.04 15.78 -4.20
C GLN A 203 6.46 16.62 -5.42
N GLU A 204 5.59 17.50 -5.90
CA GLU A 204 5.89 18.47 -6.96
C GLU A 204 7.00 19.44 -6.56
N ALA A 205 7.12 19.76 -5.26
CA ALA A 205 8.21 20.57 -4.72
C ALA A 205 9.54 19.80 -4.67
N ILE A 206 9.51 18.46 -4.58
CA ILE A 206 10.70 17.61 -4.76
C ILE A 206 11.09 17.59 -6.24
N TRP A 207 10.14 17.41 -7.16
CA TRP A 207 10.38 17.48 -8.60
C TRP A 207 10.98 18.82 -9.04
N GLN A 208 10.43 19.94 -8.57
CA GLN A 208 11.01 21.27 -8.81
C GLN A 208 12.46 21.35 -8.32
N LYS A 209 12.77 20.83 -7.12
CA LYS A 209 14.12 20.85 -6.56
C LYS A 209 15.10 19.92 -7.29
N VAL A 210 14.63 18.79 -7.83
CA VAL A 210 15.42 17.90 -8.69
C VAL A 210 15.75 18.60 -10.01
N PHE A 211 14.76 19.11 -10.73
CA PHE A 211 14.97 19.73 -12.04
C PHE A 211 15.71 21.07 -11.96
N HIS A 212 15.61 21.80 -10.83
CA HIS A 212 16.46 22.98 -10.55
C HIS A 212 17.83 22.64 -9.92
N PHE A 213 18.24 21.37 -9.82
CA PHE A 213 19.57 21.01 -9.29
C PHE A 213 20.69 21.29 -10.31
N GLU A 214 21.89 21.66 -9.84
CA GLU A 214 22.98 22.13 -10.71
C GLU A 214 23.36 21.16 -11.85
N ARG A 215 23.26 19.85 -11.61
CA ARG A 215 23.54 18.84 -12.65
C ARG A 215 22.57 18.89 -13.84
N PHE A 216 21.32 19.30 -13.63
CA PHE A 216 20.32 19.53 -14.69
C PHE A 216 20.33 20.97 -15.23
N LYS A 217 21.14 21.88 -14.65
CA LYS A 217 21.39 23.24 -15.15
C LYS A 217 22.64 23.36 -16.04
N LEU A 218 23.54 22.37 -15.99
CA LEU A 218 24.91 22.47 -16.51
C LEU A 218 25.07 22.35 -18.05
N MET A 219 23.98 22.14 -18.81
CA MET A 219 24.03 21.97 -20.27
C MET A 219 23.31 23.10 -21.04
N SER A 220 23.83 24.32 -20.86
CA SER A 220 23.54 25.54 -21.67
C SER A 220 22.08 26.03 -21.78
N SER A 221 21.13 25.26 -21.27
CA SER A 221 19.70 25.55 -21.19
C SER A 221 19.25 25.08 -19.81
N ARG A 222 18.71 26.00 -19.01
CA ARG A 222 18.22 25.72 -17.66
C ARG A 222 16.76 25.30 -17.77
N ILE A 223 16.35 24.29 -17.02
CA ILE A 223 14.93 24.15 -16.66
C ILE A 223 14.58 25.39 -15.83
N VAL A 224 13.84 26.31 -16.42
CA VAL A 224 13.26 27.48 -15.72
C VAL A 224 11.87 27.12 -15.20
N LYS A 225 11.29 27.95 -14.31
CA LYS A 225 9.98 27.64 -13.70
C LYS A 225 8.90 27.34 -14.76
N THR A 226 8.87 28.11 -15.85
CA THR A 226 7.90 27.95 -16.94
C THR A 226 7.97 26.59 -17.64
N ASP A 227 9.14 25.93 -17.62
CA ASP A 227 9.33 24.61 -18.22
C ASP A 227 8.68 23.48 -17.40
N LEU A 228 8.30 23.78 -16.15
CA LEU A 228 7.55 22.89 -15.25
C LEU A 228 6.07 23.29 -15.14
N ASP A 229 5.70 24.51 -15.55
CA ASP A 229 4.31 24.97 -15.61
C ASP A 229 3.49 24.12 -16.62
N ASP A 230 4.14 23.59 -17.68
CA ASP A 230 3.59 22.61 -18.64
C ASP A 230 3.79 21.12 -18.24
N PHE A 231 4.36 20.83 -17.07
CA PHE A 231 4.55 19.45 -16.58
C PHE A 231 3.50 19.03 -15.54
N PHE A 232 3.24 19.87 -14.54
CA PHE A 232 2.30 19.54 -13.47
C PHE A 232 0.84 19.80 -13.86
N GLY A 233 -0.06 18.91 -13.47
CA GLY A 233 -1.49 19.21 -13.41
C GLY A 233 -1.85 20.18 -12.27
N GLY A 234 -3.09 20.66 -12.25
CA GLY A 234 -3.64 21.44 -11.13
C GLY A 234 -3.87 20.59 -9.87
N PRO A 235 -4.08 21.21 -8.69
CA PRO A 235 -4.18 20.51 -7.40
C PRO A 235 -5.16 19.32 -7.38
N ALA A 236 -6.37 19.53 -7.92
CA ALA A 236 -7.41 18.50 -8.00
C ALA A 236 -7.14 17.40 -9.04
N PHE A 237 -6.02 17.47 -9.79
CA PHE A 237 -5.68 16.55 -10.89
C PHE A 237 -4.28 15.92 -10.74
N LEU A 238 -3.58 16.18 -9.63
CA LEU A 238 -2.21 15.71 -9.42
C LEU A 238 -2.06 14.18 -9.44
N ALA A 239 -3.07 13.40 -9.04
CA ALA A 239 -3.01 11.94 -9.10
C ALA A 239 -2.69 11.42 -10.51
N TRP A 240 -3.49 11.80 -11.51
CA TRP A 240 -3.29 11.44 -12.92
C TRP A 240 -2.05 12.09 -13.54
N SER A 241 -1.60 13.23 -13.00
CA SER A 241 -0.35 13.85 -13.43
C SER A 241 0.88 13.04 -12.96
N ARG A 242 0.85 12.55 -11.72
CA ARG A 242 1.89 11.67 -11.13
C ARG A 242 1.95 10.30 -11.82
N MET A 243 0.79 9.74 -12.16
CA MET A 243 0.66 8.46 -12.89
C MET A 243 0.88 8.59 -14.41
N GLY A 244 1.16 9.79 -14.92
CA GLY A 244 1.54 10.01 -16.32
C GLY A 244 0.37 10.04 -17.33
N ASN A 245 -0.88 10.09 -16.85
CA ASN A 245 -2.05 10.15 -17.72
C ASN A 245 -2.30 11.56 -18.30
N LEU A 246 -1.95 12.62 -17.56
CA LEU A 246 -2.17 14.02 -17.98
C LEU A 246 -1.05 14.98 -17.57
N HIS A 247 -1.04 16.16 -18.20
CA HIS A 247 -0.20 17.30 -17.80
C HIS A 247 -0.93 18.64 -18.07
N VAL A 248 -0.44 19.74 -17.48
CA VAL A 248 -0.98 21.13 -17.52
C VAL A 248 -2.42 21.35 -17.00
N TRP A 249 -3.33 20.38 -17.13
CA TRP A 249 -4.76 20.57 -16.90
C TRP A 249 -5.09 21.04 -15.47
N GLY A 250 -5.70 22.22 -15.37
CA GLY A 250 -6.03 22.90 -14.10
C GLY A 250 -4.84 23.59 -13.42
N GLY A 251 -3.64 23.56 -14.01
CA GLY A 251 -2.46 24.29 -13.56
C GLY A 251 -2.34 25.69 -14.19
N PRO A 252 -1.17 26.34 -14.09
CA PRO A 252 0.05 25.86 -13.41
C PRO A 252 -0.04 25.97 -11.88
N LEU A 253 0.87 25.31 -11.17
CA LEU A 253 0.97 25.41 -9.71
C LEU A 253 1.68 26.71 -9.29
N PRO A 254 1.08 27.54 -8.40
CA PRO A 254 1.77 28.69 -7.85
C PRO A 254 2.86 28.25 -6.86
N GLN A 255 3.94 29.04 -6.71
CA GLN A 255 5.04 28.67 -5.81
C GLN A 255 4.56 28.48 -4.35
N SER A 256 3.60 29.30 -3.92
CA SER A 256 2.97 29.18 -2.60
C SER A 256 2.32 27.81 -2.36
N TRP A 257 1.79 27.15 -3.40
CA TRP A 257 1.29 25.78 -3.30
C TRP A 257 2.44 24.80 -3.02
N LEU A 258 3.52 24.86 -3.81
CA LEU A 258 4.68 23.98 -3.66
C LEU A 258 5.31 24.12 -2.25
N ASP A 259 5.49 25.36 -1.79
CA ASP A 259 6.09 25.65 -0.49
C ASP A 259 5.20 25.19 0.68
N GLN A 260 3.88 25.46 0.62
CA GLN A 260 2.92 25.05 1.65
C GLN A 260 2.74 23.53 1.70
N GLN A 261 2.64 22.86 0.56
CA GLN A 261 2.49 21.41 0.48
C GLN A 261 3.76 20.69 0.96
N LEU A 262 4.96 21.25 0.71
CA LEU A 262 6.20 20.73 1.28
C LEU A 262 6.23 20.85 2.82
N ILE A 263 5.77 21.97 3.38
CA ILE A 263 5.65 22.16 4.83
C ILE A 263 4.61 21.18 5.43
N LEU A 264 3.47 20.99 4.75
CA LEU A 264 2.42 20.07 5.16
C LEU A 264 2.91 18.62 5.20
N GLN A 265 3.59 18.17 4.14
CA GLN A 265 4.19 16.83 4.07
C GLN A 265 5.18 16.57 5.20
N LYS A 266 6.03 17.54 5.57
CA LYS A 266 6.96 17.37 6.70
C LYS A 266 6.24 17.16 8.03
N LYS A 267 5.07 17.79 8.25
CA LYS A 267 4.21 17.54 9.42
C LYS A 267 3.54 16.16 9.36
N ILE A 268 3.05 15.75 8.19
CA ILE A 268 2.44 14.43 7.97
C ILE A 268 3.43 13.31 8.30
N LEU A 269 4.63 13.36 7.70
CA LEU A 269 5.68 12.36 7.92
C LEU A 269 6.15 12.33 9.39
N PHE A 270 6.28 13.48 10.05
CA PHE A 270 6.62 13.53 11.47
C PHE A 270 5.53 12.89 12.35
N ARG A 271 4.24 13.17 12.09
CA ARG A 271 3.12 12.57 12.82
C ARG A 271 3.00 11.06 12.60
N MET A 272 3.25 10.60 11.37
CA MET A 272 3.33 9.17 11.06
C MET A 272 4.47 8.50 11.84
N TYR A 273 5.67 9.10 11.82
CA TYR A 273 6.84 8.62 12.56
C TYR A 273 6.62 8.56 14.08
N GLU A 274 6.12 9.64 14.71
CA GLU A 274 5.93 9.66 16.18
C GLU A 274 4.88 8.64 16.66
N LEU A 275 3.97 8.18 15.79
CA LEU A 275 3.01 7.11 16.09
C LEU A 275 3.53 5.70 15.76
N GLY A 276 4.67 5.58 15.07
CA GLY A 276 5.25 4.29 14.66
C GLY A 276 4.77 3.75 13.32
N MET A 277 4.18 4.60 12.46
CA MET A 277 3.83 4.24 11.08
C MET A 277 5.05 4.33 10.16
N THR A 278 5.11 3.46 9.14
CA THR A 278 6.04 3.60 8.01
C THR A 278 5.30 4.24 6.83
N PRO A 279 5.55 5.51 6.48
CA PRO A 279 4.93 6.12 5.30
C PRO A 279 5.46 5.49 4.00
N VAL A 280 4.63 5.42 2.96
CA VAL A 280 5.06 5.06 1.60
C VAL A 280 5.28 6.34 0.80
N LEU A 281 6.51 6.54 0.34
CA LEU A 281 6.92 7.72 -0.42
C LEU A 281 6.77 7.50 -1.93
N PRO A 282 6.66 8.57 -2.75
CA PRO A 282 6.72 8.44 -4.21
C PRO A 282 8.12 8.04 -4.71
N ALA A 283 8.19 7.57 -5.95
CA ALA A 283 9.44 7.39 -6.70
C ALA A 283 9.27 7.78 -8.18
N PHE A 284 10.37 7.79 -8.94
CA PHE A 284 10.35 8.07 -10.37
C PHE A 284 9.80 6.87 -11.17
N SER A 285 8.74 7.09 -11.93
CA SER A 285 8.14 6.10 -12.85
C SER A 285 8.60 6.24 -14.30
N GLY A 286 9.26 7.34 -14.69
CA GLY A 286 9.70 7.62 -16.06
C GLY A 286 9.05 8.85 -16.70
N ASN A 287 7.93 9.36 -16.16
CA ASN A 287 7.25 10.56 -16.66
C ASN A 287 8.13 11.82 -16.45
N VAL A 288 8.38 12.60 -17.50
CA VAL A 288 9.29 13.76 -17.50
C VAL A 288 8.69 15.01 -18.17
N PRO A 289 9.15 16.22 -17.80
CA PRO A 289 8.84 17.44 -18.53
C PRO A 289 9.31 17.36 -20.00
N VAL A 290 8.51 17.93 -20.92
CA VAL A 290 8.89 18.05 -22.35
C VAL A 290 10.23 18.76 -22.55
N ALA A 291 10.59 19.68 -21.64
CA ALA A 291 11.85 20.41 -21.62
C ALA A 291 13.09 19.51 -21.66
N LEU A 292 13.03 18.31 -21.04
CA LEU A 292 14.17 17.39 -21.04
C LEU A 292 14.51 16.87 -22.44
N LYS A 293 13.57 16.90 -23.40
CA LYS A 293 13.84 16.54 -24.80
C LYS A 293 14.68 17.59 -25.53
N TYR A 294 14.65 18.85 -25.11
CA TYR A 294 15.48 19.91 -25.68
C TYR A 294 16.86 20.00 -24.99
N ILE A 295 16.90 19.72 -23.68
CA ILE A 295 18.15 19.72 -22.89
C ILE A 295 18.98 18.46 -23.15
N PHE A 296 18.32 17.31 -23.28
CA PHE A 296 18.93 16.01 -23.59
C PHE A 296 18.37 15.47 -24.92
N PRO A 297 18.75 16.05 -26.08
CA PRO A 297 18.21 15.65 -27.39
C PRO A 297 18.59 14.21 -27.81
N SER A 298 19.56 13.60 -27.13
CA SER A 298 19.92 12.19 -27.30
C SER A 298 19.15 11.23 -26.37
N ALA A 299 18.38 11.74 -25.40
CA ALA A 299 17.63 10.91 -24.48
C ALA A 299 16.40 10.28 -25.15
N LYS A 300 16.12 9.03 -24.82
CA LYS A 300 15.01 8.23 -25.35
C LYS A 300 13.65 8.66 -24.77
N ILE A 301 13.23 9.88 -25.06
CA ILE A 301 11.96 10.45 -24.58
C ILE A 301 10.88 10.25 -25.65
N THR A 302 9.95 9.35 -25.36
CA THR A 302 8.77 9.05 -26.18
C THR A 302 7.56 9.85 -25.69
N ARG A 303 6.54 10.04 -26.54
CA ARG A 303 5.24 10.59 -26.12
C ARG A 303 4.27 9.42 -25.98
N LEU A 304 3.60 9.31 -24.83
CA LEU A 304 2.65 8.24 -24.54
C LEU A 304 1.36 8.37 -25.35
N GLY A 305 0.56 7.31 -25.33
CA GLY A 305 -0.76 7.25 -25.94
C GLY A 305 -1.79 8.18 -25.29
N ASN A 306 -2.98 8.20 -25.90
CA ASN A 306 -4.09 9.05 -25.50
C ASN A 306 -4.91 8.42 -24.37
N TRP A 307 -4.57 8.73 -23.11
CA TRP A 307 -5.49 8.56 -21.99
C TRP A 307 -6.69 9.53 -22.16
N PRO A 308 -7.96 9.12 -21.94
CA PRO A 308 -9.13 9.66 -22.66
C PRO A 308 -9.65 11.06 -22.27
N ILE A 309 -8.80 12.08 -22.25
CA ILE A 309 -9.19 13.51 -22.18
C ILE A 309 -9.54 14.02 -23.59
N LYS A 310 -10.61 13.47 -24.16
CA LYS A 310 -11.22 13.86 -25.46
C LYS A 310 -10.25 13.93 -26.66
N SER A 311 -9.08 13.30 -26.58
CA SER A 311 -8.00 13.39 -27.59
C SER A 311 -7.37 14.78 -27.76
N ASP A 312 -7.49 15.66 -26.75
CA ASP A 312 -6.82 16.95 -26.78
C ASP A 312 -5.34 16.81 -26.38
N LEU A 313 -4.48 16.87 -27.41
CA LEU A 313 -3.01 16.80 -27.34
C LEU A 313 -2.37 17.92 -26.49
N LYS A 314 -3.15 18.88 -25.97
CA LYS A 314 -2.70 19.88 -25.00
C LYS A 314 -2.64 19.36 -23.56
N TRP A 315 -3.39 18.31 -23.22
CA TRP A 315 -3.53 17.82 -21.84
C TRP A 315 -3.19 16.33 -21.67
N CYS A 316 -3.38 15.52 -22.71
CA CYS A 316 -3.07 14.09 -22.70
C CYS A 316 -1.59 13.82 -22.99
N CYS A 317 -1.25 12.52 -22.99
CA CYS A 317 -0.13 12.03 -23.79
C CYS A 317 1.21 12.58 -23.26
N THR A 318 1.57 12.22 -22.04
CA THR A 318 2.78 12.72 -21.36
C THR A 318 4.06 12.19 -22.01
N TYR A 319 5.22 12.61 -21.50
CA TYR A 319 6.52 12.22 -22.05
C TYR A 319 7.18 11.16 -21.15
N LEU A 320 7.37 9.96 -21.68
CA LEU A 320 8.04 8.86 -20.99
C LEU A 320 9.51 8.80 -21.42
N LEU A 321 10.41 8.96 -20.45
CA LEU A 321 11.82 8.59 -20.60
C LEU A 321 11.94 7.06 -20.54
N ASP A 322 12.54 6.47 -21.58
CA ASP A 322 12.65 5.03 -21.70
C ASP A 322 13.58 4.40 -20.64
N ALA A 323 13.19 3.22 -20.14
CA ALA A 323 13.90 2.50 -19.09
C ALA A 323 15.22 1.82 -19.54
N THR A 324 15.62 1.99 -20.80
CA THR A 324 16.97 1.65 -21.29
C THR A 324 17.90 2.87 -21.40
N ASP A 325 17.44 4.06 -21.01
CA ASP A 325 18.24 5.29 -20.97
C ASP A 325 19.02 5.42 -19.64
N SER A 326 20.27 5.87 -19.71
CA SER A 326 21.11 6.11 -18.52
C SER A 326 20.56 7.26 -17.64
N LEU A 327 19.86 8.22 -18.25
CA LEU A 327 19.21 9.33 -17.55
C LEU A 327 18.13 8.86 -16.57
N PHE A 328 17.51 7.69 -16.81
CA PHE A 328 16.44 7.17 -15.96
C PHE A 328 16.91 6.91 -14.52
N ILE A 329 18.03 6.20 -14.37
CA ILE A 329 18.62 5.89 -13.06
C ILE A 329 19.16 7.16 -12.40
N GLU A 330 19.64 8.13 -13.18
CA GLU A 330 20.11 9.41 -12.66
C GLU A 330 18.98 10.28 -12.08
N ILE A 331 17.84 10.41 -12.78
CA ILE A 331 16.65 11.11 -12.28
C ILE A 331 16.07 10.38 -11.06
N GLY A 332 15.98 9.04 -11.12
CA GLY A 332 15.55 8.21 -9.98
C GLY A 332 16.39 8.46 -8.72
N ARG A 333 17.73 8.40 -8.85
CA ARG A 333 18.67 8.73 -7.77
C ARG A 333 18.46 10.13 -7.23
N ALA A 334 18.37 11.12 -8.12
CA ALA A 334 18.22 12.52 -7.74
C ALA A 334 16.92 12.74 -6.94
N PHE A 335 15.82 12.10 -7.33
CA PHE A 335 14.55 12.17 -6.63
C PHE A 335 14.60 11.54 -5.23
N ILE A 336 15.11 10.32 -5.09
CA ILE A 336 15.27 9.69 -3.76
C ILE A 336 16.21 10.50 -2.85
N ASN A 337 17.36 10.95 -3.37
CA ASN A 337 18.29 11.79 -2.60
C ASN A 337 17.67 13.14 -2.18
N GLN A 338 16.84 13.75 -3.03
CA GLN A 338 16.18 15.01 -2.70
C GLN A 338 15.01 14.82 -1.72
N GLN A 339 14.34 13.65 -1.71
CA GLN A 339 13.41 13.28 -0.63
C GLN A 339 14.16 13.07 0.69
N LEU A 340 15.23 12.28 0.71
CA LEU A 340 16.06 12.05 1.91
C LEU A 340 16.62 13.36 2.49
N LYS A 341 16.96 14.34 1.65
CA LYS A 341 17.40 15.68 2.05
C LYS A 341 16.30 16.55 2.67
N GLU A 342 15.05 16.41 2.21
CA GLU A 342 13.93 17.24 2.68
C GLU A 342 13.18 16.64 3.87
N TYR A 343 13.08 15.32 3.92
CA TYR A 343 12.29 14.58 4.89
C TYR A 343 13.13 13.82 5.93
N GLY A 344 14.43 13.62 5.66
CA GLY A 344 15.23 12.61 6.34
C GLY A 344 14.88 11.19 5.89
N ARG A 345 15.56 10.19 6.46
CA ARG A 345 15.19 8.78 6.26
C ARG A 345 13.93 8.48 7.06
N THR A 346 12.79 8.59 6.38
CA THR A 346 11.44 8.39 6.94
C THR A 346 10.79 7.10 6.45
N SER A 347 11.34 6.47 5.39
CA SER A 347 10.90 5.18 4.88
C SER A 347 11.95 4.57 3.96
N HIS A 348 11.78 3.27 3.70
CA HIS A 348 12.45 2.50 2.64
C HIS A 348 11.44 1.96 1.61
N ILE A 349 10.15 2.31 1.70
CA ILE A 349 9.09 1.77 0.83
C ILE A 349 8.61 2.89 -0.11
N TYR A 350 8.74 2.64 -1.41
CA TYR A 350 8.46 3.62 -2.44
C TYR A 350 7.42 3.10 -3.45
N ASN A 351 6.41 3.90 -3.75
CA ASN A 351 5.41 3.61 -4.78
C ASN A 351 5.64 4.50 -6.01
N CYS A 352 5.69 3.88 -7.18
CA CYS A 352 5.53 4.53 -8.47
C CYS A 352 5.05 3.49 -9.49
N ASP A 353 4.29 3.97 -10.48
CA ASP A 353 3.66 3.12 -11.49
C ASP A 353 3.75 3.84 -12.85
N THR A 354 4.36 3.19 -13.83
CA THR A 354 4.66 3.77 -15.16
C THR A 354 3.51 3.63 -16.15
N PHE A 355 2.72 2.58 -15.98
CA PHE A 355 1.74 2.08 -16.95
C PHE A 355 0.36 1.88 -16.30
N ASP A 356 0.03 2.71 -15.32
CA ASP A 356 -1.32 2.79 -14.76
C ASP A 356 -2.24 3.46 -15.80
N GLU A 357 -3.20 2.68 -16.32
CA GLU A 357 -4.07 3.00 -17.46
C GLU A 357 -3.38 3.46 -18.76
N ASN A 358 -2.08 3.18 -18.92
CA ASN A 358 -1.31 3.43 -20.15
C ASN A 358 -0.69 2.13 -20.66
N THR A 359 -0.91 1.78 -21.92
CA THR A 359 -0.31 0.58 -22.53
C THR A 359 1.20 0.78 -22.81
N PRO A 360 2.08 -0.18 -22.46
CA PRO A 360 3.50 -0.10 -22.81
C PRO A 360 3.76 -0.04 -24.32
N PRO A 361 4.79 0.70 -24.78
CA PRO A 361 5.04 0.91 -26.21
C PRO A 361 5.59 -0.32 -26.95
N VAL A 362 6.04 -1.36 -26.23
CA VAL A 362 6.64 -2.57 -26.81
C VAL A 362 6.14 -3.81 -26.08
N ASP A 363 5.57 -4.75 -26.83
CA ASP A 363 5.11 -6.07 -26.35
C ASP A 363 6.24 -7.11 -26.34
N ASP A 364 7.42 -6.72 -25.84
CA ASP A 364 8.60 -7.57 -25.69
C ASP A 364 8.81 -7.96 -24.21
N PRO A 365 8.77 -9.26 -23.86
CA PRO A 365 9.06 -9.73 -22.51
C PRO A 365 10.42 -9.29 -21.94
N ASP A 366 11.47 -9.16 -22.77
CA ASP A 366 12.80 -8.75 -22.28
C ASP A 366 12.87 -7.21 -22.06
N TYR A 367 12.18 -6.39 -22.88
CA TYR A 367 11.90 -4.98 -22.59
C TYR A 367 11.15 -4.79 -21.27
N ILE A 368 10.03 -5.50 -21.10
CA ILE A 368 9.15 -5.42 -19.92
C ILE A 368 9.88 -5.88 -18.64
N SER A 369 10.79 -6.84 -18.76
CA SER A 369 11.72 -7.22 -17.70
C SER A 369 12.65 -6.05 -17.33
N SER A 370 13.37 -5.49 -18.31
CA SER A 370 14.33 -4.38 -18.12
C SER A 370 13.71 -3.10 -17.58
N LEU A 371 12.47 -2.82 -17.95
CA LEU A 371 11.63 -1.78 -17.36
C LEU A 371 11.55 -1.92 -15.83
N GLY A 372 11.09 -3.07 -15.34
CA GLY A 372 10.90 -3.32 -13.91
C GLY A 372 12.21 -3.21 -13.11
N GLY A 373 13.30 -3.80 -13.60
CA GLY A 373 14.59 -3.67 -12.93
C GLY A 373 15.26 -2.30 -13.07
N THR A 374 15.01 -1.52 -14.13
CA THR A 374 15.49 -0.12 -14.17
C THR A 374 14.71 0.77 -13.21
N ILE A 375 13.37 0.64 -13.13
CA ILE A 375 12.56 1.34 -12.12
C ILE A 375 13.11 1.07 -10.71
N PHE A 376 13.28 -0.20 -10.37
CA PHE A 376 13.83 -0.58 -9.07
C PHE A 376 15.27 -0.08 -8.86
N ARG A 377 16.17 -0.20 -9.85
CA ARG A 377 17.54 0.32 -9.76
C ARG A 377 17.59 1.85 -9.60
N GLY A 378 16.62 2.58 -10.17
CA GLY A 378 16.42 4.00 -9.93
C GLY A 378 16.26 4.29 -8.45
N MET A 379 15.31 3.60 -7.78
CA MET A 379 15.09 3.69 -6.33
C MET A 379 16.34 3.27 -5.54
N GLN A 380 16.85 2.07 -5.82
CA GLN A 380 17.96 1.44 -5.11
C GLN A 380 19.23 2.31 -5.12
N SER A 381 19.42 3.08 -6.20
CA SER A 381 20.61 3.91 -6.37
C SER A 381 20.63 5.20 -5.55
N GLY A 382 19.53 5.54 -4.86
CA GLY A 382 19.48 6.54 -3.78
C GLY A 382 19.29 5.92 -2.39
N ASP A 383 18.68 4.73 -2.29
CA ASP A 383 18.51 3.98 -1.04
C ASP A 383 18.72 2.47 -1.24
N ASN A 384 19.79 1.93 -0.67
CA ASN A 384 20.16 0.50 -0.83
C ASN A 384 19.09 -0.47 -0.26
N ASP A 385 18.37 -0.06 0.78
CA ASP A 385 17.36 -0.89 1.45
C ASP A 385 15.96 -0.72 0.83
N ALA A 386 15.80 0.17 -0.16
CA ALA A 386 14.55 0.46 -0.87
C ALA A 386 13.75 -0.78 -1.31
N ILE A 387 12.42 -0.67 -1.24
CA ILE A 387 11.41 -1.62 -1.73
C ILE A 387 10.48 -0.88 -2.69
N TRP A 388 10.18 -1.50 -3.83
CA TRP A 388 9.13 -1.02 -4.74
C TRP A 388 7.77 -1.60 -4.30
N LEU A 389 6.81 -0.71 -4.06
CA LEU A 389 5.41 -1.03 -3.84
C LEU A 389 4.63 -0.69 -5.12
N MET A 390 4.07 -1.68 -5.82
CA MET A 390 3.51 -1.53 -7.18
C MET A 390 1.99 -1.72 -7.22
N GLN A 391 1.24 -0.87 -7.94
CA GLN A 391 -0.19 -1.04 -8.15
C GLN A 391 -0.47 -2.18 -9.13
N GLY A 392 -1.24 -3.20 -8.70
CA GLY A 392 -1.72 -4.28 -9.56
C GLY A 392 -2.88 -3.90 -10.49
N TRP A 393 -3.33 -2.64 -10.50
CA TRP A 393 -4.50 -2.20 -11.28
C TRP A 393 -4.33 -2.43 -12.78
N LEU A 394 -3.16 -2.11 -13.31
CA LEU A 394 -2.79 -2.32 -14.72
C LEU A 394 -3.00 -3.77 -15.20
N PHE A 395 -2.67 -4.79 -14.39
CA PHE A 395 -2.95 -6.20 -14.68
C PHE A 395 -4.45 -6.54 -14.73
N SER A 396 -5.28 -5.73 -14.08
CA SER A 396 -6.74 -5.88 -14.05
C SER A 396 -7.46 -5.08 -15.13
N TYR A 397 -6.86 -4.00 -15.63
CA TYR A 397 -7.44 -3.02 -16.54
C TYR A 397 -7.09 -3.26 -18.02
N ASP A 398 -5.79 -3.33 -18.36
CA ASP A 398 -5.33 -3.36 -19.76
C ASP A 398 -5.08 -4.81 -20.24
N PRO A 399 -5.73 -5.26 -21.34
CA PRO A 399 -5.56 -6.62 -21.88
C PRO A 399 -4.14 -6.95 -22.40
N PHE A 400 -3.25 -5.96 -22.52
CA PHE A 400 -1.82 -6.16 -22.74
C PHE A 400 -1.18 -7.10 -21.70
N TRP A 401 -1.62 -6.99 -20.43
CA TRP A 401 -1.01 -7.68 -19.28
C TRP A 401 -1.44 -9.14 -19.13
N ARG A 402 -1.25 -9.91 -20.19
CA ARG A 402 -1.37 -11.37 -20.20
C ARG A 402 -0.36 -11.99 -19.20
N PRO A 403 -0.56 -13.25 -18.74
CA PRO A 403 0.31 -13.90 -17.76
C PRO A 403 1.82 -13.82 -18.06
N SER A 404 2.22 -13.87 -19.33
CA SER A 404 3.60 -13.65 -19.78
C SER A 404 4.13 -12.25 -19.44
N GLN A 405 3.40 -11.19 -19.83
CA GLN A 405 3.78 -9.78 -19.63
C GLN A 405 3.78 -9.44 -18.13
N MET A 406 2.73 -9.85 -17.41
CA MET A 406 2.64 -9.73 -15.95
C MET A 406 3.84 -10.40 -15.27
N LYS A 407 4.16 -11.66 -15.64
CA LYS A 407 5.29 -12.39 -15.07
C LYS A 407 6.64 -11.71 -15.32
N HIS A 408 6.85 -11.04 -16.46
CA HIS A 408 8.15 -10.42 -16.74
C HIS A 408 8.39 -9.13 -15.93
N ILE A 409 7.39 -8.25 -15.78
CA ILE A 409 7.59 -7.01 -14.99
C ILE A 409 7.75 -7.29 -13.49
N ILE A 410 7.07 -8.32 -12.96
CA ILE A 410 7.20 -8.74 -11.55
C ILE A 410 8.22 -9.88 -11.35
N SER A 411 8.95 -10.29 -12.39
CA SER A 411 9.88 -11.43 -12.28
C SER A 411 11.00 -11.13 -11.29
N LEU A 412 11.26 -12.09 -10.41
CA LEU A 412 12.26 -11.98 -9.36
C LEU A 412 13.52 -12.77 -9.73
N THR A 413 14.70 -12.15 -9.68
CA THR A 413 15.97 -12.89 -9.83
C THR A 413 16.41 -13.55 -8.53
N HIS A 414 16.55 -14.88 -8.56
CA HIS A 414 16.99 -15.67 -7.42
C HIS A 414 18.49 -15.41 -7.13
N PRO A 415 18.89 -15.04 -5.88
CA PRO A 415 20.24 -14.58 -5.58
C PRO A 415 21.38 -15.53 -5.99
N TRP A 416 21.18 -16.85 -5.83
CA TRP A 416 22.16 -17.85 -6.23
C TRP A 416 22.47 -17.85 -7.73
N VAL A 417 21.49 -17.50 -8.59
CA VAL A 417 21.70 -17.48 -10.05
C VAL A 417 22.63 -16.34 -10.42
N ALA A 418 22.49 -15.17 -9.78
CA ALA A 418 23.40 -14.04 -9.95
C ALA A 418 24.84 -14.33 -9.43
N GLN A 419 25.01 -15.25 -8.46
CA GLN A 419 26.33 -15.71 -8.03
C GLN A 419 26.95 -16.73 -8.98
N VAL A 420 26.20 -17.77 -9.39
CA VAL A 420 26.70 -18.81 -10.34
C VAL A 420 27.08 -18.20 -11.69
N VAL A 421 26.33 -17.18 -12.15
CA VAL A 421 26.61 -16.41 -13.38
C VAL A 421 28.00 -15.75 -13.39
N LYS A 422 28.59 -15.41 -12.24
CA LYS A 422 29.94 -14.80 -12.19
C LYS A 422 31.07 -15.78 -12.53
N VAL A 423 30.83 -17.09 -12.52
CA VAL A 423 31.88 -18.11 -12.61
C VAL A 423 32.08 -18.63 -14.05
N ASN A 424 31.12 -18.41 -14.96
CA ASN A 424 31.07 -19.14 -16.22
C ASN A 424 31.08 -18.23 -17.48
N LEU A 425 32.27 -17.98 -18.02
CA LEU A 425 32.52 -17.01 -19.11
C LEU A 425 31.79 -17.31 -20.43
N CYS A 426 31.36 -18.55 -20.67
CA CYS A 426 30.73 -18.94 -21.94
C CYS A 426 29.24 -18.54 -22.05
N ALA A 427 28.55 -18.23 -20.95
CA ALA A 427 27.08 -18.11 -20.94
C ALA A 427 26.53 -16.75 -21.46
N ARG A 428 27.33 -15.95 -22.18
CA ARG A 428 27.12 -14.50 -22.41
C ARG A 428 25.70 -14.09 -22.86
N ALA A 429 25.01 -14.89 -23.68
CA ALA A 429 23.63 -14.62 -24.10
C ALA A 429 22.59 -14.77 -22.96
N GLN A 430 22.74 -15.78 -22.08
CA GLN A 430 21.87 -15.96 -20.90
C GLN A 430 22.29 -15.08 -19.71
N ILE A 431 23.55 -14.62 -19.67
CA ILE A 431 24.07 -13.75 -18.60
C ILE A 431 23.29 -12.44 -18.53
N HIS A 432 22.96 -11.81 -19.66
CA HIS A 432 22.21 -10.54 -19.67
C HIS A 432 20.89 -10.65 -18.91
N ARG A 433 20.10 -11.70 -19.13
CA ARG A 433 18.72 -11.85 -18.63
C ARG A 433 18.55 -11.76 -17.10
N HIS A 434 19.65 -11.87 -16.34
CA HIS A 434 19.64 -11.92 -14.88
C HIS A 434 20.04 -10.58 -14.20
N PHE A 435 20.37 -9.54 -14.97
CA PHE A 435 20.75 -8.21 -14.41
C PHE A 435 19.68 -7.12 -14.57
N TYR A 436 18.53 -7.46 -15.18
CA TYR A 436 17.51 -6.51 -15.63
C TYR A 436 16.17 -6.60 -14.88
N THR A 437 16.02 -7.51 -13.91
CA THR A 437 14.78 -7.72 -13.13
C THR A 437 14.85 -7.10 -11.72
N VAL A 438 13.74 -7.16 -10.98
CA VAL A 438 13.73 -6.82 -9.55
C VAL A 438 14.28 -8.00 -8.73
N PRO A 439 15.08 -7.77 -7.67
CA PRO A 439 15.53 -8.87 -6.79
C PRO A 439 14.40 -9.48 -5.96
N VAL A 440 14.53 -10.75 -5.55
CA VAL A 440 13.56 -11.39 -4.63
C VAL A 440 13.36 -10.56 -3.36
N GLY A 441 12.09 -10.30 -3.02
CA GLY A 441 11.70 -9.54 -1.83
C GLY A 441 11.84 -8.01 -1.95
N LYS A 442 12.36 -7.49 -3.07
CA LYS A 442 12.45 -6.04 -3.34
C LYS A 442 11.21 -5.44 -4.00
N LEU A 443 10.24 -6.28 -4.37
CA LEU A 443 8.93 -5.91 -4.89
C LEU A 443 7.83 -6.40 -3.94
N VAL A 444 6.85 -5.53 -3.68
CA VAL A 444 5.58 -5.88 -3.03
C VAL A 444 4.45 -5.40 -3.95
N VAL A 445 3.61 -6.31 -4.43
CA VAL A 445 2.47 -5.96 -5.30
C VAL A 445 1.26 -5.61 -4.44
N LEU A 446 0.52 -4.62 -4.89
CA LEU A 446 -0.74 -4.21 -4.30
C LEU A 446 -1.87 -4.86 -5.12
N ASP A 447 -2.51 -5.90 -4.60
CA ASP A 447 -3.72 -6.45 -5.22
C ASP A 447 -4.89 -5.50 -4.92
N LEU A 448 -5.00 -4.46 -5.75
CA LEU A 448 -5.91 -3.32 -5.56
C LEU A 448 -7.40 -3.71 -5.57
N PHE A 449 -7.73 -4.95 -5.93
CA PHE A 449 -9.06 -5.36 -6.38
C PHE A 449 -9.39 -6.78 -5.87
N ALA A 450 -8.83 -7.13 -4.70
CA ALA A 450 -8.85 -8.49 -4.18
C ALA A 450 -10.21 -8.93 -3.59
N GLU A 451 -11.15 -8.00 -3.44
CA GLU A 451 -12.51 -8.25 -2.98
C GLU A 451 -13.41 -8.91 -4.06
N VAL A 452 -13.07 -8.80 -5.35
CA VAL A 452 -13.86 -9.36 -6.47
C VAL A 452 -13.05 -9.85 -7.67
N LYS A 453 -11.93 -9.20 -8.02
CA LYS A 453 -10.98 -9.73 -9.02
C LYS A 453 -9.60 -9.96 -8.37
N PRO A 454 -9.52 -10.88 -7.38
CA PRO A 454 -8.26 -11.26 -6.74
C PRO A 454 -7.28 -11.84 -7.75
N LEU A 455 -6.33 -11.00 -8.17
CA LEU A 455 -5.27 -11.39 -9.08
C LEU A 455 -4.39 -12.46 -8.46
N TRP A 456 -4.24 -12.50 -7.12
CA TRP A 456 -3.50 -13.54 -6.40
C TRP A 456 -3.98 -14.97 -6.70
N ILE A 457 -5.28 -15.17 -6.95
CA ILE A 457 -5.83 -16.49 -7.33
C ILE A 457 -5.38 -16.86 -8.75
N THR A 458 -5.50 -15.93 -9.71
CA THR A 458 -5.21 -16.18 -11.13
C THR A 458 -3.73 -16.12 -11.50
N SER A 459 -2.86 -15.66 -10.60
CA SER A 459 -1.42 -15.47 -10.82
C SER A 459 -0.52 -16.34 -9.93
N GLU A 460 -1.07 -17.37 -9.28
CA GLU A 460 -0.33 -18.27 -8.38
C GLU A 460 0.42 -17.49 -7.29
N GLN A 461 -0.31 -16.68 -6.50
CA GLN A 461 0.25 -15.79 -5.48
C GLN A 461 1.26 -14.78 -6.10
N PHE A 462 0.90 -14.16 -7.23
CA PHE A 462 1.78 -13.27 -8.00
C PHE A 462 3.14 -13.91 -8.36
N TYR A 463 3.15 -15.18 -8.73
CA TYR A 463 4.37 -15.98 -8.98
C TYR A 463 5.36 -15.96 -7.80
N ALA A 464 4.82 -16.06 -6.58
CA ALA A 464 5.51 -15.94 -5.29
C ALA A 464 6.14 -14.57 -4.98
N VAL A 465 5.67 -13.50 -5.61
CA VAL A 465 5.95 -12.12 -5.17
C VAL A 465 5.12 -11.82 -3.90
N PRO A 466 5.68 -11.14 -2.88
CA PRO A 466 4.92 -10.59 -1.75
C PRO A 466 3.78 -9.67 -2.22
N TYR A 467 2.57 -9.80 -1.65
CA TYR A 467 1.46 -8.88 -1.98
C TYR A 467 0.60 -8.47 -0.78
N ILE A 468 -0.11 -7.35 -0.95
CA ILE A 468 -1.11 -6.82 -0.01
C ILE A 468 -2.50 -6.94 -0.62
N TRP A 469 -3.45 -7.56 0.10
CA TRP A 469 -4.86 -7.73 -0.29
C TRP A 469 -5.68 -6.45 -0.02
N LYS A 470 -6.45 -5.91 -0.99
CA LYS A 470 -7.15 -4.60 -0.87
C LYS A 470 -8.55 -4.48 -1.55
N ASN A 471 -9.10 -3.25 -1.53
CA ASN A 471 -10.51 -2.88 -1.75
C ASN A 471 -10.72 -1.38 -2.22
N VAL A 472 -11.37 -1.08 -3.39
CA VAL A 472 -11.53 0.23 -4.19
C VAL A 472 -12.68 0.09 -5.25
N TYR A 473 -13.56 1.00 -5.80
CA TYR A 473 -14.83 0.68 -6.63
C TYR A 473 -15.06 1.19 -8.04
N ASN A 474 -15.54 0.32 -8.94
CA ASN A 474 -15.95 0.63 -10.30
C ASN A 474 -17.44 0.97 -10.51
N SER A 475 -17.72 2.21 -10.91
CA SER A 475 -19.04 2.69 -11.39
C SER A 475 -19.07 3.07 -12.88
N ILE A 476 -17.95 2.99 -13.60
CA ILE A 476 -17.73 3.67 -14.89
C ILE A 476 -18.47 2.98 -16.07
N LYS A 477 -19.01 1.77 -15.90
CA LYS A 477 -19.77 1.04 -16.94
C LYS A 477 -21.30 1.18 -16.91
N LYS A 478 -21.87 2.17 -16.19
CA LYS A 478 -23.34 2.40 -16.13
C LYS A 478 -24.02 2.61 -17.51
N ASN A 479 -23.29 3.10 -18.52
CA ASN A 479 -23.83 3.37 -19.86
C ASN A 479 -24.15 2.12 -20.70
N GLU A 480 -23.40 1.02 -20.55
CA GLU A 480 -23.69 -0.23 -21.28
C GLU A 480 -24.93 -0.94 -20.72
N PHE A 481 -25.23 -0.76 -19.43
CA PHE A 481 -26.37 -1.42 -18.80
C PHE A 481 -27.71 -0.81 -19.24
N TYR A 482 -27.84 0.52 -19.33
CA TYR A 482 -29.07 1.17 -19.83
C TYR A 482 -29.36 0.81 -21.29
N ALA A 483 -28.34 0.82 -22.16
CA ALA A 483 -28.49 0.44 -23.56
C ALA A 483 -28.86 -1.04 -23.74
N SER A 484 -28.33 -1.92 -22.89
CA SER A 484 -28.65 -3.35 -22.89
C SER A 484 -30.04 -3.63 -22.33
N TYR A 485 -30.42 -2.97 -21.24
CA TYR A 485 -31.73 -3.15 -20.59
C TYR A 485 -32.89 -2.67 -21.47
N LEU A 486 -32.74 -1.51 -22.13
CA LEU A 486 -33.74 -1.03 -23.09
C LEU A 486 -33.89 -1.98 -24.30
N LYS A 487 -32.80 -2.55 -24.80
CA LYS A 487 -32.86 -3.61 -25.85
C LYS A 487 -33.52 -4.89 -25.34
N LEU A 488 -33.26 -5.31 -24.10
CA LEU A 488 -33.86 -6.50 -23.52
C LEU A 488 -35.38 -6.32 -23.36
N VAL A 489 -35.82 -5.18 -22.81
CA VAL A 489 -37.24 -4.85 -22.64
C VAL A 489 -37.95 -4.76 -24.00
N GLN A 490 -37.32 -4.19 -25.04
CA GLN A 490 -37.88 -4.18 -26.40
C GLN A 490 -37.90 -5.55 -27.11
N GLN A 491 -37.15 -6.56 -26.63
CA GLN A 491 -37.15 -7.91 -27.20
C GLN A 491 -38.09 -8.89 -26.46
N VAL A 492 -38.35 -8.66 -25.17
CA VAL A 492 -39.24 -9.51 -24.37
C VAL A 492 -40.71 -9.40 -24.81
N ASP A 493 -41.12 -8.26 -25.36
CA ASP A 493 -42.52 -7.98 -25.76
C ASP A 493 -42.97 -8.62 -27.09
N LEU A 494 -42.08 -9.33 -27.81
CA LEU A 494 -42.35 -9.80 -29.19
C LEU A 494 -42.25 -11.31 -29.46
N LEU A 495 -41.53 -12.11 -28.65
CA LEU A 495 -41.35 -13.54 -28.94
C LEU A 495 -41.41 -14.44 -27.68
N GLY A 496 -42.63 -14.81 -27.27
CA GLY A 496 -42.83 -15.90 -26.34
C GLY A 496 -42.55 -17.28 -26.98
N LYS A 497 -41.32 -17.79 -26.83
CA LYS A 497 -41.00 -19.23 -26.99
C LYS A 497 -39.66 -19.62 -26.36
N THR A 498 -39.56 -20.90 -25.98
CA THR A 498 -38.49 -21.49 -25.18
C THR A 498 -37.14 -21.54 -25.93
N LEU A 499 -36.06 -21.11 -25.27
CA LEU A 499 -34.69 -21.30 -25.75
C LEU A 499 -33.75 -21.69 -24.60
N LYS A 500 -33.24 -22.93 -24.62
CA LYS A 500 -32.10 -23.36 -23.79
C LYS A 500 -30.81 -23.05 -24.53
N THR A 501 -30.06 -22.03 -24.11
CA THR A 501 -28.71 -21.76 -24.63
C THR A 501 -27.76 -21.29 -23.53
N THR A 502 -26.61 -21.96 -23.51
CA THR A 502 -25.32 -21.65 -22.86
C THR A 502 -25.20 -20.27 -22.18
N LEU A 503 -25.11 -20.28 -20.84
CA LEU A 503 -24.77 -19.09 -20.07
C LEU A 503 -23.26 -18.82 -20.16
N ASN A 504 -22.84 -17.92 -21.05
CA ASN A 504 -21.46 -17.41 -21.04
C ASN A 504 -21.19 -16.69 -19.71
N ARG A 505 -20.09 -17.05 -19.03
CA ARG A 505 -19.66 -16.38 -17.80
C ARG A 505 -19.11 -14.99 -18.11
N PHE A 506 -19.93 -13.96 -17.91
CA PHE A 506 -19.47 -12.57 -17.89
C PHE A 506 -18.90 -12.25 -16.50
N SER A 507 -17.58 -12.04 -16.43
CA SER A 507 -16.90 -11.67 -15.19
C SER A 507 -17.34 -10.29 -14.73
N TRP A 508 -17.74 -10.16 -13.46
CA TRP A 508 -18.17 -8.89 -12.89
C TRP A 508 -17.00 -8.17 -12.23
N CYS A 509 -16.92 -6.86 -12.43
CA CYS A 509 -15.83 -6.03 -11.91
C CYS A 509 -16.38 -4.96 -10.97
N MET A 510 -16.50 -5.30 -9.69
CA MET A 510 -16.95 -4.41 -8.61
C MET A 510 -15.98 -4.45 -7.46
N LEU A 511 -15.88 -3.34 -6.76
CA LEU A 511 -14.64 -2.82 -6.17
C LEU A 511 -15.26 -1.94 -4.94
N HIS A 512 -14.67 -1.30 -3.87
CA HIS A 512 -15.34 -0.34 -2.88
C HIS A 512 -15.49 1.22 -3.07
N ASN A 513 -14.51 2.09 -3.42
CA ASN A 513 -14.81 3.46 -3.95
C ASN A 513 -13.89 4.01 -5.11
N PHE A 514 -14.46 4.44 -6.26
CA PHE A 514 -13.87 5.39 -7.24
C PHE A 514 -14.49 6.80 -7.04
N ALA A 515 -13.70 7.82 -7.35
CA ALA A 515 -14.07 9.23 -7.50
C ALA A 515 -14.77 9.94 -6.32
N GLY A 516 -14.84 9.33 -5.13
CA GLY A 516 -15.60 9.88 -4.02
C GLY A 516 -17.12 9.81 -4.22
N ASN A 517 -17.59 8.95 -5.13
CA ASN A 517 -19.02 8.76 -5.39
C ASN A 517 -19.74 8.31 -4.10
N VAL A 518 -20.93 8.87 -3.86
CA VAL A 518 -21.75 8.60 -2.67
C VAL A 518 -22.95 7.73 -3.06
N GLU A 519 -22.85 6.42 -2.83
CA GLU A 519 -23.95 5.47 -2.96
C GLU A 519 -23.84 4.36 -1.89
N MET A 520 -24.98 3.84 -1.42
CA MET A 520 -25.01 2.83 -0.34
C MET A 520 -24.64 1.45 -0.90
N TYR A 521 -23.43 0.98 -0.57
CA TYR A 521 -22.83 -0.18 -1.22
C TYR A 521 -21.64 -0.75 -0.41
N GLY A 522 -21.31 -2.04 -0.58
CA GLY A 522 -20.13 -2.68 0.03
C GLY A 522 -20.30 -4.19 0.21
N ILE A 523 -19.27 -4.97 -0.17
CA ILE A 523 -19.33 -6.45 -0.16
C ILE A 523 -18.74 -7.01 1.14
N LEU A 524 -19.44 -6.80 2.26
CA LEU A 524 -18.99 -7.24 3.59
C LEU A 524 -18.76 -8.76 3.64
N ASP A 525 -19.56 -9.54 2.91
CA ASP A 525 -19.44 -11.00 2.76
C ASP A 525 -18.19 -11.47 2.00
N ALA A 526 -17.49 -10.59 1.27
CA ALA A 526 -16.18 -10.87 0.66
C ALA A 526 -15.02 -10.39 1.56
N ILE A 527 -15.23 -9.30 2.31
CA ILE A 527 -14.24 -8.70 3.21
C ILE A 527 -14.00 -9.56 4.46
N ALA A 528 -15.06 -10.07 5.09
CA ALA A 528 -14.94 -10.89 6.30
C ALA A 528 -14.21 -12.24 6.11
N PRO A 529 -14.31 -12.93 4.96
CA PRO A 529 -13.49 -14.11 4.68
C PRO A 529 -12.18 -13.81 3.93
N GLY A 530 -12.16 -12.82 3.02
CA GLY A 530 -11.13 -12.66 1.99
C GLY A 530 -9.68 -12.64 2.50
N PRO A 531 -9.30 -11.76 3.45
CA PRO A 531 -7.96 -11.75 4.04
C PRO A 531 -7.59 -13.04 4.79
N VAL A 532 -8.57 -13.70 5.41
CA VAL A 532 -8.34 -14.93 6.17
C VAL A 532 -8.10 -16.11 5.23
N ASP A 533 -8.84 -16.18 4.12
CA ASP A 533 -8.65 -17.19 3.08
C ASP A 533 -7.36 -16.96 2.29
N ALA A 534 -7.04 -15.71 1.94
CA ALA A 534 -5.78 -15.35 1.29
C ALA A 534 -4.57 -15.70 2.19
N SER A 535 -4.62 -15.36 3.48
CA SER A 535 -3.56 -15.71 4.45
C SER A 535 -3.41 -17.22 4.65
N LYS A 536 -4.52 -17.98 4.76
CA LYS A 536 -4.51 -19.43 4.97
C LYS A 536 -4.37 -20.27 3.70
N SER A 537 -4.25 -19.64 2.53
CA SER A 537 -4.12 -20.33 1.24
C SER A 537 -2.75 -21.00 1.05
N GLU A 538 -2.71 -22.08 0.25
CA GLU A 538 -1.46 -22.78 -0.03
C GLU A 538 -0.45 -21.84 -0.72
N LYS A 539 0.81 -21.88 -0.25
CA LYS A 539 1.92 -21.02 -0.71
C LYS A 539 1.68 -19.50 -0.53
N SER A 540 0.75 -19.08 0.33
CA SER A 540 0.45 -17.65 0.56
C SER A 540 1.70 -16.83 0.91
N THR A 541 2.00 -15.82 0.09
CA THR A 541 3.01 -14.81 0.41
C THR A 541 2.41 -13.69 1.27
N MET A 542 1.14 -13.33 1.04
CA MET A 542 0.42 -12.24 1.72
C MET A 542 0.29 -12.44 3.24
N ALA A 543 0.24 -13.68 3.73
CA ALA A 543 0.24 -14.02 5.16
C ALA A 543 1.38 -13.35 5.94
N ASN A 544 2.52 -13.06 5.30
CA ASN A 544 3.69 -12.45 5.92
C ASN A 544 3.87 -10.96 5.54
N VAL A 545 2.84 -10.33 4.96
CA VAL A 545 2.94 -9.00 4.33
C VAL A 545 1.86 -8.05 4.85
N GLY A 546 0.59 -8.23 4.48
CA GLY A 546 -0.44 -7.29 4.93
C GLY A 546 -1.76 -7.27 4.15
N VAL A 547 -2.65 -6.41 4.64
CA VAL A 547 -3.93 -6.04 4.01
C VAL A 547 -4.00 -4.52 3.87
N GLY A 548 -4.98 -4.00 3.14
CA GLY A 548 -5.20 -2.55 3.14
C GLY A 548 -6.46 -2.08 2.46
N MET A 549 -6.63 -0.76 2.48
CA MET A 549 -7.75 -0.06 1.86
C MET A 549 -7.19 0.99 0.90
N SER A 550 -7.58 0.96 -0.37
CA SER A 550 -6.99 1.82 -1.42
C SER A 550 -8.05 2.59 -2.22
N MET A 551 -9.09 3.02 -1.54
CA MET A 551 -10.18 3.82 -2.09
C MET A 551 -9.69 5.08 -2.81
N GLU A 552 -10.32 5.47 -3.91
CA GLU A 552 -10.05 6.79 -4.48
C GLU A 552 -10.70 7.91 -3.67
N GLY A 553 -11.82 7.64 -3.00
CA GLY A 553 -12.51 8.63 -2.16
C GLY A 553 -12.93 8.04 -0.83
N ILE A 554 -12.63 8.77 0.24
CA ILE A 554 -13.02 8.43 1.62
C ILE A 554 -14.29 9.19 2.05
N GLU A 555 -14.63 9.17 3.34
CA GLU A 555 -15.77 9.91 3.91
C GLU A 555 -17.14 9.51 3.32
N GLN A 556 -17.29 8.22 3.03
CA GLN A 556 -18.55 7.53 2.75
C GLN A 556 -18.50 6.11 3.36
N ASN A 557 -19.63 5.40 3.35
CA ASN A 557 -19.82 3.97 3.71
C ASN A 557 -18.90 3.44 4.85
N PRO A 558 -18.94 4.05 6.06
CA PRO A 558 -17.95 3.80 7.13
C PRO A 558 -17.96 2.35 7.65
N VAL A 559 -19.07 1.63 7.49
CA VAL A 559 -19.22 0.20 7.83
C VAL A 559 -18.21 -0.68 7.11
N VAL A 560 -17.86 -0.36 5.85
CA VAL A 560 -16.89 -1.12 5.05
C VAL A 560 -15.46 -0.89 5.55
N TYR A 561 -15.14 0.36 5.89
CA TYR A 561 -13.82 0.74 6.40
C TYR A 561 -13.55 0.21 7.80
N GLU A 562 -14.56 0.17 8.69
CA GLU A 562 -14.42 -0.42 10.03
C GLU A 562 -14.28 -1.96 9.99
N LEU A 563 -15.01 -2.65 9.11
CA LEU A 563 -14.80 -4.10 8.93
C LEU A 563 -13.39 -4.38 8.39
N MET A 564 -12.98 -3.66 7.34
CA MET A 564 -11.70 -3.90 6.67
C MET A 564 -10.49 -3.53 7.54
N SER A 565 -10.59 -2.55 8.44
CA SER A 565 -9.56 -2.28 9.45
C SER A 565 -9.52 -3.36 10.54
N GLU A 566 -10.67 -3.85 11.01
CA GLU A 566 -10.73 -4.96 11.96
C GLU A 566 -10.09 -6.24 11.41
N MET A 567 -10.26 -6.55 10.12
CA MET A 567 -9.66 -7.75 9.50
C MET A 567 -8.14 -7.82 9.63
N ALA A 568 -7.45 -6.70 9.86
CA ALA A 568 -6.01 -6.69 10.14
C ALA A 568 -5.59 -7.31 11.49
N PHE A 569 -6.55 -7.58 12.37
CA PHE A 569 -6.37 -8.24 13.67
C PHE A 569 -7.13 -9.57 13.78
N GLN A 570 -7.86 -9.99 12.73
CA GLN A 570 -8.71 -11.19 12.76
C GLN A 570 -7.96 -12.44 12.27
N HIS A 571 -7.84 -13.44 13.16
CA HIS A 571 -7.27 -14.74 12.84
C HIS A 571 -8.29 -15.69 12.19
N ASN A 572 -9.58 -15.36 12.25
CA ASN A 572 -10.71 -16.18 11.81
C ASN A 572 -11.76 -15.34 11.09
N LYS A 573 -12.65 -15.99 10.33
CA LYS A 573 -13.71 -15.32 9.59
C LYS A 573 -14.72 -14.69 10.55
N VAL A 574 -15.15 -13.47 10.25
CA VAL A 574 -16.17 -12.75 11.02
C VAL A 574 -17.57 -13.14 10.50
N ASP A 575 -18.53 -13.42 11.41
CA ASP A 575 -19.94 -13.46 11.00
C ASP A 575 -20.43 -12.02 10.74
N VAL A 576 -20.58 -11.70 9.45
CA VAL A 576 -21.05 -10.40 8.96
C VAL A 576 -22.39 -10.00 9.56
N LYS A 577 -23.32 -10.94 9.81
CA LYS A 577 -24.66 -10.60 10.32
C LYS A 577 -24.61 -10.15 11.77
N SER A 578 -23.98 -10.93 12.64
CA SER A 578 -23.76 -10.54 14.05
C SER A 578 -22.89 -9.29 14.15
N TRP A 579 -21.87 -9.15 13.29
CA TRP A 579 -21.00 -7.98 13.28
C TRP A 579 -21.72 -6.69 12.89
N ILE A 580 -22.56 -6.70 11.83
CA ILE A 580 -23.38 -5.52 11.44
C ILE A 580 -24.31 -5.10 12.57
N HIS A 581 -24.96 -6.06 13.25
CA HIS A 581 -25.85 -5.76 14.37
C HIS A 581 -25.10 -5.00 15.47
N VAL A 582 -23.97 -5.52 15.96
CA VAL A 582 -23.18 -4.83 16.99
C VAL A 582 -22.61 -3.50 16.47
N HIS A 583 -22.15 -3.42 15.22
CA HIS A 583 -21.69 -2.17 14.60
C HIS A 583 -22.76 -1.07 14.66
N SER A 584 -24.00 -1.39 14.27
CA SER A 584 -25.13 -0.44 14.33
C SER A 584 -25.48 -0.05 15.78
N THR A 585 -25.51 -0.99 16.72
CA THR A 585 -25.72 -0.70 18.16
C THR A 585 -24.69 0.29 18.69
N ARG A 586 -23.39 0.08 18.40
CA ARG A 586 -22.30 0.99 18.83
C ARG A 586 -22.41 2.36 18.18
N ARG A 587 -22.66 2.38 16.88
CA ARG A 587 -22.74 3.58 16.04
C ARG A 587 -23.89 4.51 16.43
N TYR A 588 -24.98 3.96 16.97
CA TYR A 588 -26.12 4.75 17.46
C TYR A 588 -26.18 4.87 19.00
N GLY A 589 -25.31 4.17 19.74
CA GLY A 589 -25.25 4.15 21.20
C GLY A 589 -26.46 3.48 21.88
N ARG A 590 -27.23 2.70 21.12
CA ARG A 590 -28.42 1.93 21.52
C ARG A 590 -28.75 0.92 20.44
N SER A 591 -29.42 -0.17 20.81
CA SER A 591 -29.99 -1.15 19.86
C SER A 591 -31.41 -0.78 19.44
#